data_AF-A0A8T4E6T3-F1
#
_entry.id   AF-A0A8T4E6T3-F1
#
_cell.length_a   1.000
_cell.length_b   1.000
_cell.length_c   1.000
_cell.angle_alpha   90.00
_cell.angle_beta   90.00
_cell.angle_gamma   90.00
#
_symmetry.space_group_name_H-M   'P 1'
#
loop_
_entity.id
_entity.type
_entity.pdbx_description
1 polymer ?
#
loop_
_entity_poly.entity_id
_entity_poly.type
_entity_poly.pdbx_seq_one_letter_code
_entity_poly.pdbx_strand_id
1 'polypeptide(L)'
;MGVSGLQTLGRFPSRVNLVLAALALALFFLAVLQQAQIIGLSSELSGKETQVSSLQREASLLKENLSVIQNDYSLLEEDFSALESNMSRLEEECAAIKAAYGNLKEETSGLIEEVQDYRQQIQDSMEWFSENALLGDSKKENDAKRKIDENCYEVKSSTCRIKLGCFYLVNSKKLHLSYISDVESSGEIDRLLSLQEFLANGGGDCEDYSLFYKAEYNYAVSRCEGKEVILEGWFVPEEGDLGGTYWLNFQKGWFLEGVSQIDFQDYIYPNIVCGNLYDPVLRSISGHCMIAFSSSPLESIGDLEELDGAYLIEPQDGSFFGNLNRENSGVYLLDEELWVDKRPKSWISTVITDKDFFLFDSKTLSWKSYSYFDGAFAEKEALLSGLN
;
A
#
# COMPACT_ATOMS: atom_id res chain seq x y z
N MET A 1 -44.11 -77.67 119.80
CA MET A 1 -43.12 -78.38 118.96
C MET A 1 -42.07 -77.35 118.56
N GLY A 2 -40.81 -77.38 118.91
CA GLY A 2 -40.03 -78.31 119.71
C GLY A 2 -38.55 -78.01 119.47
N VAL A 3 -37.88 -77.53 120.54
CA VAL A 3 -36.50 -77.88 121.00
C VAL A 3 -35.34 -77.42 120.10
N SER A 4 -34.20 -76.83 120.53
CA SER A 4 -33.43 -76.72 121.80
C SER A 4 -32.31 -75.66 121.61
N GLY A 5 -31.89 -74.86 122.61
CA GLY A 5 -30.76 -75.11 123.55
C GLY A 5 -29.42 -74.54 122.98
N LEU A 6 -28.55 -73.77 123.65
CA LEU A 6 -28.01 -73.82 125.02
C LEU A 6 -27.38 -72.44 125.45
N GLN A 7 -26.99 -72.36 126.73
CA GLN A 7 -26.44 -71.25 127.56
C GLN A 7 -25.17 -70.54 126.98
N THR A 8 -24.76 -69.30 127.34
CA THR A 8 -24.31 -68.78 128.68
C THR A 8 -24.09 -67.24 128.74
N LEU A 9 -24.21 -66.68 129.97
CA LEU A 9 -23.51 -65.53 130.60
C LEU A 9 -23.86 -64.04 130.29
N GLY A 10 -24.53 -63.38 131.26
CA GLY A 10 -23.87 -62.35 132.11
C GLY A 10 -23.94 -60.84 131.79
N ARG A 11 -24.87 -60.13 132.48
CA ARG A 11 -24.73 -58.83 133.22
C ARG A 11 -24.77 -57.43 132.51
N PHE A 12 -25.87 -56.69 132.81
CA PHE A 12 -26.16 -55.22 133.00
C PHE A 12 -25.82 -54.10 131.99
N PRO A 13 -26.66 -53.02 131.96
CA PRO A 13 -26.14 -51.65 132.03
C PRO A 13 -26.79 -50.74 133.12
N SER A 14 -25.95 -49.89 133.75
CA SER A 14 -26.29 -48.79 134.68
C SER A 14 -26.54 -47.47 133.91
N ARG A 15 -27.02 -46.40 134.58
CA ARG A 15 -27.23 -45.06 133.97
C ARG A 15 -26.00 -44.51 133.22
N VAL A 16 -24.79 -44.93 133.58
CA VAL A 16 -23.53 -44.57 132.90
C VAL A 16 -23.45 -45.18 131.49
N ASN A 17 -23.95 -46.40 131.29
CA ASN A 17 -23.98 -47.07 129.98
C ASN A 17 -25.01 -46.45 129.02
N LEU A 18 -26.07 -45.82 129.54
CA LEU A 18 -27.05 -45.09 128.71
C LEU A 18 -26.46 -43.78 128.17
N VAL A 19 -25.71 -43.06 129.01
CA VAL A 19 -24.99 -41.83 128.60
C VAL A 19 -23.87 -42.15 127.61
N LEU A 20 -23.10 -43.23 127.85
CA LEU A 20 -22.09 -43.74 126.91
C LEU A 20 -22.70 -44.18 125.57
N ALA A 21 -23.86 -44.85 125.57
CA ALA A 21 -24.57 -45.24 124.35
C ALA A 21 -25.09 -44.01 123.57
N ALA A 22 -25.61 -42.99 124.24
CA ALA A 22 -26.05 -41.75 123.61
C ALA A 22 -24.88 -40.94 123.04
N LEU A 23 -23.74 -40.88 123.73
CA LEU A 23 -22.50 -40.27 123.24
C LEU A 23 -21.92 -41.02 122.03
N ALA A 24 -21.96 -42.36 122.05
CA ALA A 24 -21.56 -43.20 120.93
C ALA A 24 -22.48 -43.03 119.71
N LEU A 25 -23.80 -42.91 119.92
CA LEU A 25 -24.76 -42.60 118.87
C LEU A 25 -24.55 -41.20 118.29
N ALA A 26 -24.29 -40.20 119.14
CA ALA A 26 -23.99 -38.84 118.71
C ALA A 26 -22.69 -38.75 117.90
N LEU A 27 -21.63 -39.45 118.34
CA LEU A 27 -20.36 -39.56 117.61
C LEU A 27 -20.54 -40.32 116.29
N PHE A 28 -21.34 -41.38 116.27
CA PHE A 28 -21.68 -42.11 115.05
C PHE A 28 -22.45 -41.23 114.06
N PHE A 29 -23.45 -40.49 114.52
CA PHE A 29 -24.19 -39.54 113.69
C PHE A 29 -23.27 -38.42 113.17
N LEU A 30 -22.37 -37.88 114.00
CA LEU A 30 -21.37 -36.90 113.57
C LEU A 30 -20.43 -37.47 112.50
N ALA A 31 -19.98 -38.71 112.67
CA ALA A 31 -19.12 -39.40 111.70
C ALA A 31 -19.86 -39.66 110.37
N VAL A 32 -21.14 -40.05 110.42
CA VAL A 32 -21.98 -40.24 109.24
C VAL A 32 -22.25 -38.91 108.52
N LEU A 33 -22.52 -37.82 109.26
CA LEU A 33 -22.67 -36.48 108.71
C LEU A 33 -21.38 -35.98 108.06
N GLN A 34 -20.23 -36.18 108.71
CA GLN A 34 -18.92 -35.87 108.13
C GLN A 34 -18.65 -36.71 106.86
N GLN A 35 -18.95 -38.00 106.87
CA GLN A 35 -18.79 -38.84 105.67
C GLN A 35 -19.70 -38.38 104.53
N ALA A 36 -20.96 -38.04 104.81
CA ALA A 36 -21.90 -37.54 103.81
C ALA A 36 -21.44 -36.20 103.19
N GLN A 37 -20.92 -35.28 104.02
CA GLN A 37 -20.33 -34.02 103.55
C GLN A 37 -19.07 -34.26 102.71
N ILE A 38 -18.19 -35.17 103.12
CA ILE A 38 -16.98 -35.54 102.36
C ILE A 38 -17.35 -36.13 101.00
N ILE A 39 -18.34 -37.03 100.94
CA ILE A 39 -18.82 -37.62 99.69
C ILE A 39 -19.44 -36.56 98.78
N GLY A 40 -20.25 -35.65 99.33
CA GLY A 40 -20.85 -34.54 98.58
C GLY A 40 -19.80 -33.60 97.97
N LEU A 41 -18.84 -33.15 98.78
CA LEU A 41 -17.71 -32.34 98.32
C LEU A 41 -16.85 -33.07 97.29
N SER A 42 -16.61 -34.37 97.47
CA SER A 42 -15.87 -35.20 96.50
C SER A 42 -16.60 -35.31 95.16
N SER A 43 -17.93 -35.42 95.19
CA SER A 43 -18.75 -35.45 93.97
C SER A 43 -18.74 -34.10 93.26
N GLU A 44 -18.88 -32.99 93.97
CA GLU A 44 -18.79 -31.64 93.40
C GLU A 44 -17.40 -31.37 92.82
N LEU A 45 -16.33 -31.79 93.51
CA LEU A 45 -14.97 -31.66 93.04
C LEU A 45 -14.75 -32.44 91.74
N SER A 46 -15.18 -33.70 91.69
CA SER A 46 -15.13 -34.52 90.47
C SER A 46 -15.91 -33.88 89.31
N GLY A 47 -17.10 -33.34 89.58
CA GLY A 47 -17.89 -32.61 88.60
C GLY A 47 -17.15 -31.38 88.04
N LYS A 48 -16.51 -30.60 88.93
CA LYS A 48 -15.66 -29.46 88.53
C LYS A 48 -14.43 -29.90 87.74
N GLU A 49 -13.77 -31.01 88.09
CA GLU A 49 -12.65 -31.55 87.32
C GLU A 49 -13.05 -31.92 85.89
N THR A 50 -14.21 -32.55 85.70
CA THR A 50 -14.75 -32.82 84.35
C THR A 50 -15.06 -31.55 83.57
N GLN A 51 -15.67 -30.53 84.20
CA GLN A 51 -15.94 -29.24 83.55
C GLN A 51 -14.64 -28.53 83.15
N VAL A 52 -13.65 -28.50 84.04
CA VAL A 52 -12.32 -27.93 83.76
C VAL A 52 -11.65 -28.66 82.59
N SER A 53 -11.74 -29.99 82.55
CA SER A 53 -11.20 -30.79 81.45
C SER A 53 -11.90 -30.50 80.11
N SER A 54 -13.22 -30.30 80.11
CA SER A 54 -13.99 -29.90 78.92
C SER A 54 -13.59 -28.52 78.43
N LEU A 55 -13.53 -27.53 79.34
CA LEU A 55 -13.09 -26.17 79.03
C LEU A 55 -11.66 -26.13 78.48
N GLN A 56 -10.75 -26.97 78.99
CA GLN A 56 -9.40 -27.10 78.45
C GLN A 56 -9.38 -27.61 77.01
N ARG A 57 -10.25 -28.57 76.66
CA ARG A 57 -10.40 -29.05 75.28
C ARG A 57 -10.97 -27.98 74.36
N GLU A 58 -12.04 -27.31 74.78
CA GLU A 58 -12.64 -26.21 74.01
C GLU A 58 -11.64 -25.07 73.80
N ALA A 59 -10.88 -24.69 74.83
CA ALA A 59 -9.82 -23.68 74.72
C ALA A 59 -8.70 -24.12 73.78
N SER A 60 -8.36 -25.41 73.74
CA SER A 60 -7.36 -25.95 72.81
C SER A 60 -7.84 -25.91 71.35
N LEU A 61 -9.10 -26.31 71.10
CA LEU A 61 -9.73 -26.21 69.78
C LEU A 61 -9.85 -24.76 69.31
N LEU A 62 -10.24 -23.85 70.21
CA LEU A 62 -10.32 -22.43 69.88
C LEU A 62 -8.96 -21.85 69.50
N LYS A 63 -7.89 -22.27 70.19
CA LYS A 63 -6.51 -21.89 69.86
C LYS A 63 -6.08 -22.41 68.50
N GLU A 64 -6.43 -23.65 68.16
CA GLU A 64 -6.16 -24.24 66.84
C GLU A 64 -6.90 -23.49 65.73
N ASN A 65 -8.21 -23.25 65.90
CA ASN A 65 -9.01 -22.47 64.96
C ASN A 65 -8.45 -21.04 64.77
N LEU A 66 -8.03 -20.38 65.86
CA LEU A 66 -7.42 -19.06 65.79
C LEU A 66 -6.12 -19.10 64.95
N SER A 67 -5.31 -20.15 65.11
CA SER A 67 -4.09 -20.33 64.32
C SER A 67 -4.37 -20.55 62.83
N VAL A 68 -5.44 -21.29 62.49
CA VAL A 68 -5.86 -21.46 61.09
C VAL A 68 -6.31 -20.13 60.49
N ILE A 69 -7.18 -19.39 61.20
CA ILE A 69 -7.66 -18.07 60.74
C ILE A 69 -6.50 -17.09 60.54
N GLN A 70 -5.48 -17.11 61.42
CA GLN A 70 -4.29 -16.28 61.26
C GLN A 70 -3.51 -16.62 59.99
N ASN A 71 -3.37 -17.90 59.66
CA ASN A 71 -2.72 -18.32 58.42
C ASN A 71 -3.53 -17.93 57.18
N ASP A 72 -4.85 -18.17 57.20
CA ASP A 72 -5.74 -17.80 56.08
C ASP A 72 -5.74 -16.29 55.85
N TYR A 73 -5.72 -15.50 56.93
CA TYR A 73 -5.62 -14.04 56.84
C TYR A 73 -4.28 -13.59 56.23
N SER A 74 -3.15 -14.23 56.61
CA SER A 74 -1.85 -13.94 56.02
C SER A 74 -1.80 -14.25 54.52
N LEU A 75 -2.40 -15.38 54.09
CA LEU A 75 -2.50 -15.73 52.67
C LEU A 75 -3.38 -14.72 51.91
N LEU A 76 -4.48 -14.27 52.52
CA LEU A 76 -5.35 -13.26 51.91
C LEU A 76 -4.63 -11.91 51.74
N GLU A 77 -3.78 -11.50 52.69
CA GLU A 77 -2.95 -10.30 52.55
C GLU A 77 -1.92 -10.43 51.41
N GLU A 78 -1.32 -11.61 51.25
CA GLU A 78 -0.42 -11.89 50.13
C GLU A 78 -1.16 -11.83 48.77
N ASP A 79 -2.33 -12.48 48.67
CA ASP A 79 -3.16 -12.47 47.47
C ASP A 79 -3.62 -11.04 47.11
N PHE A 80 -4.03 -10.25 48.11
CA PHE A 80 -4.43 -8.86 47.92
C PHE A 80 -3.27 -8.00 47.40
N SER A 81 -2.08 -8.14 47.98
CA SER A 81 -0.87 -7.44 47.54
C SER A 81 -0.48 -7.81 46.09
N ALA A 82 -0.62 -9.09 45.73
CA ALA A 82 -0.38 -9.55 44.36
C ALA A 82 -1.42 -8.98 43.38
N LEU A 83 -2.69 -8.87 43.79
CA LEU A 83 -3.75 -8.27 42.98
C LEU A 83 -3.50 -6.77 42.74
N GLU A 84 -3.10 -6.01 43.76
CA GLU A 84 -2.73 -4.60 43.60
C GLU A 84 -1.56 -4.42 42.62
N SER A 85 -0.53 -5.26 42.72
CA SER A 85 0.60 -5.23 41.79
C SER A 85 0.16 -5.52 40.34
N ASN A 86 -0.70 -6.53 40.15
CA ASN A 86 -1.23 -6.86 38.82
C ASN A 86 -2.10 -5.72 38.26
N MET A 87 -2.90 -5.06 39.09
CA MET A 87 -3.73 -3.92 38.68
C MET A 87 -2.86 -2.75 38.22
N SER A 88 -1.82 -2.40 38.99
CA SER A 88 -0.86 -1.35 38.61
C SER A 88 -0.18 -1.66 37.28
N ARG A 89 0.22 -2.92 37.04
CA ARG A 89 0.82 -3.32 35.76
C ARG A 89 -0.18 -3.20 34.61
N LEU A 90 -1.44 -3.59 34.83
CA LEU A 90 -2.48 -3.47 33.81
C LEU A 90 -2.78 -2.01 33.45
N GLU A 91 -2.74 -1.10 34.43
CA GLU A 91 -2.88 0.34 34.20
C GLU A 91 -1.72 0.89 33.34
N GLU A 92 -0.48 0.47 33.63
CA GLU A 92 0.70 0.83 32.82
C GLU A 92 0.60 0.29 31.38
N GLU A 93 0.22 -0.98 31.21
CA GLU A 93 0.01 -1.59 29.89
C GLU A 93 -1.10 -0.87 29.10
N CYS A 94 -2.22 -0.52 29.75
CA CYS A 94 -3.29 0.28 29.14
C CYS A 94 -2.79 1.66 28.69
N ALA A 95 -1.99 2.34 29.51
CA ALA A 95 -1.41 3.63 29.17
C ALA A 95 -0.45 3.54 27.97
N ALA A 96 0.39 2.50 27.94
CA ALA A 96 1.30 2.24 26.82
C ALA A 96 0.54 1.96 25.51
N ILE A 97 -0.50 1.14 25.55
CA ILE A 97 -1.36 0.86 24.38
C ILE A 97 -2.02 2.15 23.87
N LYS A 98 -2.52 2.99 24.77
CA LYS A 98 -3.15 4.26 24.38
C LYS A 98 -2.15 5.21 23.71
N ALA A 99 -0.92 5.27 24.20
CA ALA A 99 0.15 6.05 23.57
C ALA A 99 0.52 5.50 22.18
N ALA A 100 0.71 4.19 22.06
CA ALA A 100 1.01 3.54 20.78
C ALA A 100 -0.09 3.75 19.75
N TYR A 101 -1.36 3.65 20.16
CA TYR A 101 -2.50 3.95 19.30
C TYR A 101 -2.52 5.42 18.83
N GLY A 102 -2.17 6.36 19.72
CA GLY A 102 -2.03 7.78 19.36
C GLY A 102 -0.98 8.00 18.29
N ASN A 103 0.21 7.42 18.45
CA ASN A 103 1.29 7.52 17.46
C ASN A 103 0.89 6.89 16.12
N LEU A 104 0.28 5.71 16.13
CA LEU A 104 -0.18 5.04 14.91
C LEU A 104 -1.21 5.89 14.16
N LYS A 105 -2.10 6.58 14.88
CA LYS A 105 -3.07 7.49 14.27
C LYS A 105 -2.38 8.66 13.57
N GLU A 106 -1.38 9.26 14.20
CA GLU A 106 -0.60 10.36 13.62
C GLU A 106 0.18 9.92 12.38
N GLU A 107 0.87 8.76 12.45
CA GLU A 107 1.56 8.17 11.29
C GLU A 107 0.58 7.88 10.13
N THR A 108 -0.61 7.38 10.44
CA THR A 108 -1.64 7.10 9.42
C THR A 108 -2.15 8.40 8.77
N SER A 109 -2.35 9.46 9.55
CA SER A 109 -2.72 10.78 9.01
C SER A 109 -1.64 11.34 8.08
N GLY A 110 -0.35 11.23 8.45
CA GLY A 110 0.75 11.63 7.58
C GLY A 110 0.78 10.87 6.26
N LEU A 111 0.57 9.55 6.29
CA LEU A 111 0.50 8.73 5.08
C LEU A 111 -0.68 9.10 4.18
N ILE A 112 -1.82 9.53 4.73
CA ILE A 112 -2.96 10.01 3.94
C ILE A 112 -2.57 11.28 3.18
N GLU A 113 -1.92 12.23 3.85
CA GLU A 113 -1.47 13.48 3.23
C GLU A 113 -0.46 13.22 2.11
N GLU A 114 0.53 12.33 2.33
CA GLU A 114 1.50 11.94 1.31
C GLU A 114 0.83 11.27 0.09
N VAL A 115 -0.14 10.37 0.29
CA VAL A 115 -0.88 9.73 -0.81
C VAL A 115 -1.69 10.75 -1.61
N GLN A 116 -2.31 11.73 -0.94
CA GLN A 116 -3.04 12.80 -1.61
C GLN A 116 -2.11 13.70 -2.43
N ASP A 117 -0.94 14.05 -1.89
CA ASP A 117 0.07 14.85 -2.60
C ASP A 117 0.58 14.14 -3.85
N TYR A 118 0.97 12.86 -3.75
CA TYR A 118 1.39 12.07 -4.91
C TYR A 118 0.31 11.95 -5.97
N ARG A 119 -0.95 11.77 -5.55
CA ARG A 119 -2.08 11.71 -6.47
C ARG A 119 -2.27 13.03 -7.22
N GLN A 120 -2.16 14.17 -6.53
CA GLN A 120 -2.25 15.49 -7.16
C GLN A 120 -1.13 15.69 -8.18
N GLN A 121 0.12 15.36 -7.83
CA GLN A 121 1.25 15.47 -8.76
C GLN A 121 1.07 14.64 -10.03
N ILE A 122 0.46 13.46 -9.93
CA ILE A 122 0.13 12.61 -11.08
C ILE A 122 -0.94 13.27 -11.96
N GLN A 123 -2.00 13.81 -11.36
CA GLN A 123 -3.06 14.50 -12.10
C GLN A 123 -2.52 15.74 -12.82
N ASP A 124 -1.68 16.53 -12.15
CA ASP A 124 -1.01 17.69 -12.74
C ASP A 124 -0.12 17.28 -13.93
N SER A 125 0.58 16.14 -13.81
CA SER A 125 1.42 15.60 -14.90
C SER A 125 0.59 15.12 -16.09
N MET A 126 -0.55 14.47 -15.85
CA MET A 126 -1.48 14.03 -16.91
C MET A 126 -2.12 15.23 -17.62
N GLU A 127 -2.51 16.27 -16.87
CA GLU A 127 -3.01 17.52 -17.43
C GLU A 127 -1.95 18.20 -18.30
N TRP A 128 -0.70 18.26 -17.82
CA TRP A 128 0.41 18.80 -18.59
C TRP A 128 0.61 18.10 -19.94
N PHE A 129 0.52 16.76 -19.99
CA PHE A 129 0.58 16.03 -21.27
C PHE A 129 -0.59 16.39 -22.19
N SER A 130 -1.80 16.53 -21.63
CA SER A 130 -2.98 16.93 -22.40
C SER A 130 -2.87 18.33 -22.98
N GLU A 131 -2.25 19.27 -22.25
CA GLU A 131 -2.00 20.61 -22.76
C GLU A 131 -0.93 20.62 -23.85
N ASN A 132 0.15 19.85 -23.69
CA ASN A 132 1.26 19.79 -24.65
C ASN A 132 1.02 18.83 -25.82
N ALA A 133 -0.09 18.09 -25.84
CA ALA A 133 -0.53 17.33 -27.00
C ALA A 133 -1.16 18.23 -28.09
N LEU A 134 -1.42 19.51 -27.81
CA LEU A 134 -2.12 20.43 -28.69
C LEU A 134 -1.35 21.75 -28.84
N LEU A 135 -1.21 22.24 -30.07
CA LEU A 135 -0.67 23.59 -30.29
C LEU A 135 -1.58 24.65 -29.67
N GLY A 136 -1.04 25.43 -28.73
CA GLY A 136 -1.70 26.55 -28.09
C GLY A 136 -1.76 27.81 -28.97
N ASP A 137 -2.07 28.95 -28.36
CA ASP A 137 -2.32 30.21 -29.07
C ASP A 137 -1.19 31.24 -28.91
N SER A 138 0.01 30.81 -28.49
CA SER A 138 1.15 31.70 -28.50
C SER A 138 1.50 32.17 -29.92
N LYS A 139 2.28 33.26 -30.03
CA LYS A 139 2.68 33.79 -31.33
C LYS A 139 3.44 32.77 -32.18
N LYS A 140 4.33 31.97 -31.57
CA LYS A 140 5.14 30.97 -32.29
C LYS A 140 4.29 29.76 -32.69
N GLU A 141 3.39 29.30 -31.81
CA GLU A 141 2.48 28.19 -32.13
C GLU A 141 1.49 28.57 -33.24
N ASN A 142 0.93 29.79 -33.20
CA ASN A 142 0.09 30.31 -34.30
C ASN A 142 0.87 30.46 -35.62
N ASP A 143 2.18 30.66 -35.56
CA ASP A 143 3.04 30.65 -36.75
C ASP A 143 3.13 29.24 -37.34
N ALA A 144 3.41 28.24 -36.49
CA ALA A 144 3.43 26.83 -36.87
C ALA A 144 2.09 26.39 -37.49
N LYS A 145 0.97 26.66 -36.81
CA LYS A 145 -0.40 26.41 -37.30
C LYS A 145 -0.62 26.93 -38.73
N ARG A 146 -0.23 28.19 -38.98
CA ARG A 146 -0.34 28.81 -40.31
C ARG A 146 0.50 28.09 -41.36
N LYS A 147 1.71 27.64 -41.01
CA LYS A 147 2.60 26.89 -41.92
C LYS A 147 2.09 25.49 -42.24
N ILE A 148 1.45 24.84 -41.27
CA ILE A 148 0.78 23.55 -41.46
C ILE A 148 -0.42 23.73 -42.40
N ASP A 149 -1.30 24.72 -42.14
CA ASP A 149 -2.47 25.04 -42.96
C ASP A 149 -2.11 25.37 -44.43
N GLU A 150 -0.93 25.96 -44.68
CA GLU A 150 -0.50 26.30 -46.02
C GLU A 150 -0.17 25.07 -46.90
N ASN A 151 0.26 23.94 -46.31
CA ASN A 151 1.08 22.96 -47.04
C ASN A 151 0.98 21.48 -46.66
N CYS A 152 0.51 21.14 -45.44
CA CYS A 152 0.74 19.80 -44.88
C CYS A 152 -0.43 18.83 -44.99
N TYR A 153 -1.63 19.33 -45.27
CA TYR A 153 -2.80 18.49 -45.51
C TYR A 153 -3.63 19.00 -46.69
N GLU A 154 -4.42 18.11 -47.28
CA GLU A 154 -5.38 18.40 -48.35
C GLU A 154 -6.74 17.79 -48.00
N VAL A 155 -7.73 18.66 -47.75
CA VAL A 155 -9.11 18.24 -47.47
C VAL A 155 -9.92 18.19 -48.76
N LYS A 156 -10.44 17.01 -49.09
CA LYS A 156 -11.38 16.77 -50.18
C LYS A 156 -12.77 16.42 -49.64
N SER A 157 -13.71 16.11 -50.53
CA SER A 157 -15.11 15.86 -50.16
C SER A 157 -15.28 14.69 -49.18
N SER A 158 -14.54 13.59 -49.35
CA SER A 158 -14.62 12.38 -48.53
C SER A 158 -13.32 12.04 -47.78
N THR A 159 -12.18 12.52 -48.26
CA THR A 159 -10.86 12.16 -47.74
C THR A 159 -10.11 13.39 -47.25
N CYS A 160 -9.27 13.23 -46.24
CA CYS A 160 -8.27 14.19 -45.81
C CYS A 160 -6.90 13.54 -45.89
N ARG A 161 -6.00 14.07 -46.71
CA ARG A 161 -4.66 13.51 -46.85
C ARG A 161 -3.64 14.36 -46.09
N ILE A 162 -2.82 13.77 -45.25
CA ILE A 162 -1.78 14.46 -44.46
C ILE A 162 -0.41 13.96 -44.91
N LYS A 163 0.51 14.87 -45.25
CA LYS A 163 1.91 14.54 -45.60
C LYS A 163 2.78 14.60 -44.36
N LEU A 164 3.21 13.45 -43.85
CA LEU A 164 4.01 13.34 -42.62
C LEU A 164 5.38 14.01 -42.74
N GLY A 165 6.01 13.94 -43.92
CA GLY A 165 7.25 14.66 -44.22
C GLY A 165 7.09 16.19 -44.31
N CYS A 166 5.86 16.73 -44.34
CA CYS A 166 5.66 18.18 -44.37
C CYS A 166 6.05 18.85 -43.05
N PHE A 167 5.85 18.18 -41.92
CA PHE A 167 6.19 18.74 -40.61
C PHE A 167 7.70 19.01 -40.50
N TYR A 168 8.53 18.08 -40.98
CA TYR A 168 9.98 18.34 -41.12
C TYR A 168 10.29 19.59 -41.96
N LEU A 169 9.60 19.77 -43.09
CA LEU A 169 9.79 20.94 -43.94
C LEU A 169 9.40 22.23 -43.21
N VAL A 170 8.28 22.23 -42.49
CA VAL A 170 7.83 23.35 -41.65
C VAL A 170 8.89 23.64 -40.58
N ASN A 171 9.30 22.64 -39.82
CA ASN A 171 10.20 22.77 -38.68
C ASN A 171 11.57 23.28 -39.11
N SER A 172 12.22 22.60 -40.06
CA SER A 172 13.58 22.92 -40.47
C SER A 172 13.68 24.17 -41.36
N LYS A 173 12.73 24.38 -42.30
CA LYS A 173 12.84 25.44 -43.31
C LYS A 173 12.01 26.68 -43.02
N LYS A 174 10.94 26.58 -42.23
CA LYS A 174 10.04 27.70 -41.95
C LYS A 174 10.18 28.23 -40.53
N LEU A 175 10.28 27.32 -39.55
CA LEU A 175 10.43 27.65 -38.13
C LEU A 175 11.91 27.70 -37.69
N HIS A 176 12.82 27.16 -38.50
CA HIS A 176 14.26 27.10 -38.22
C HIS A 176 14.61 26.36 -36.92
N LEU A 177 13.88 25.27 -36.66
CA LEU A 177 14.13 24.41 -35.52
C LEU A 177 15.31 23.48 -35.80
N SER A 178 16.15 23.24 -34.80
CA SER A 178 17.29 22.32 -34.84
C SER A 178 17.29 21.35 -33.67
N TYR A 179 17.95 20.20 -33.80
CA TYR A 179 18.20 19.31 -32.67
C TYR A 179 19.14 20.00 -31.67
N ILE A 180 18.80 19.99 -30.39
CA ILE A 180 19.57 20.59 -29.30
C ILE A 180 19.54 19.60 -28.14
N SER A 181 20.70 19.05 -27.75
CA SER A 181 20.74 18.11 -26.62
C SER A 181 20.40 18.80 -25.30
N ASP A 182 19.87 18.05 -24.35
CA ASP A 182 19.46 18.56 -23.04
C ASP A 182 20.53 19.30 -22.23
N VAL A 183 21.78 18.81 -22.31
CA VAL A 183 22.93 19.47 -21.69
C VAL A 183 23.14 20.89 -22.23
N GLU A 184 22.71 21.14 -23.48
CA GLU A 184 22.79 22.44 -24.15
C GLU A 184 21.49 23.26 -24.05
N SER A 185 20.32 22.62 -23.86
CA SER A 185 19.01 23.28 -23.87
C SER A 185 18.51 23.73 -22.48
N SER A 186 18.70 22.89 -21.44
CA SER A 186 18.07 23.06 -20.13
C SER A 186 19.07 23.07 -18.97
N GLY A 187 20.25 22.47 -19.15
CA GLY A 187 21.26 22.33 -18.10
C GLY A 187 20.92 21.28 -17.04
N GLU A 188 19.80 20.58 -17.20
CA GLU A 188 19.39 19.39 -16.47
C GLU A 188 19.61 18.14 -17.35
N ILE A 189 19.59 16.96 -16.75
CA ILE A 189 19.70 15.69 -17.50
C ILE A 189 18.26 15.21 -17.73
N ASP A 190 17.81 15.11 -18.98
CA ASP A 190 16.60 14.37 -19.41
C ASP A 190 15.28 15.05 -18.99
N ARG A 191 15.05 16.31 -19.41
CA ARG A 191 13.83 17.09 -19.13
C ARG A 191 13.04 17.39 -20.41
N LEU A 192 11.85 16.81 -20.49
CA LEU A 192 10.86 17.13 -21.53
C LEU A 192 10.38 18.61 -21.44
N LEU A 193 10.59 19.35 -22.53
CA LEU A 193 10.19 20.75 -22.68
C LEU A 193 8.70 20.87 -23.04
N SER A 194 8.05 21.93 -22.55
CA SER A 194 6.73 22.32 -23.07
C SER A 194 6.84 22.82 -24.52
N LEU A 195 5.73 22.81 -25.26
CA LEU A 195 5.71 23.29 -26.66
C LEU A 195 6.19 24.75 -26.78
N GLN A 196 5.87 25.58 -25.79
CA GLN A 196 6.30 26.97 -25.74
C GLN A 196 7.81 27.10 -25.48
N GLU A 197 8.37 26.30 -24.57
CA GLU A 197 9.81 26.27 -24.28
C GLU A 197 10.59 25.75 -25.50
N PHE A 198 10.16 24.64 -26.10
CA PHE A 198 10.76 24.07 -27.31
C PHE A 198 10.83 25.10 -28.45
N LEU A 199 9.71 25.75 -28.75
CA LEU A 199 9.66 26.81 -29.77
C LEU A 199 10.47 28.03 -29.36
N ALA A 200 10.52 28.38 -28.06
CA ALA A 200 11.33 29.48 -27.54
C ALA A 200 12.82 29.24 -27.79
N ASN A 201 13.29 28.02 -27.51
CA ASN A 201 14.66 27.56 -27.62
C ASN A 201 15.11 27.35 -29.08
N GLY A 202 14.16 27.21 -30.00
CA GLY A 202 14.47 26.91 -31.40
C GLY A 202 14.72 25.42 -31.63
N GLY A 203 14.15 24.56 -30.78
CA GLY A 203 14.30 23.13 -30.82
C GLY A 203 14.55 22.52 -29.44
N GLY A 204 14.88 21.24 -29.45
CA GLY A 204 15.08 20.36 -28.30
C GLY A 204 15.65 19.03 -28.80
N ASP A 205 15.62 18.00 -27.98
CA ASP A 205 16.11 16.67 -28.34
C ASP A 205 14.98 15.73 -28.79
N CYS A 206 15.18 14.41 -28.71
CA CYS A 206 14.34 13.43 -29.40
C CYS A 206 12.89 13.43 -28.89
N GLU A 207 12.71 13.45 -27.57
CA GLU A 207 11.40 13.46 -26.93
C GLU A 207 10.68 14.80 -27.15
N ASP A 208 11.40 15.91 -27.10
CA ASP A 208 10.85 17.25 -27.34
C ASP A 208 10.34 17.38 -28.78
N TYR A 209 11.14 16.93 -29.75
CA TYR A 209 10.74 16.90 -31.15
C TYR A 209 9.55 16.00 -31.37
N SER A 210 9.51 14.85 -30.69
CA SER A 210 8.39 13.92 -30.80
C SER A 210 7.11 14.55 -30.25
N LEU A 211 7.19 15.25 -29.12
CA LEU A 211 6.05 15.96 -28.53
C LEU A 211 5.55 17.07 -29.44
N PHE A 212 6.46 17.88 -29.98
CA PHE A 212 6.10 18.95 -30.90
C PHE A 212 5.49 18.40 -32.20
N TYR A 213 6.12 17.40 -32.83
CA TYR A 213 5.62 16.75 -34.04
C TYR A 213 4.21 16.20 -33.82
N LYS A 214 3.99 15.56 -32.67
CA LYS A 214 2.67 15.04 -32.30
C LYS A 214 1.63 16.17 -32.17
N ALA A 215 1.98 17.30 -31.57
CA ALA A 215 1.08 18.45 -31.48
C ALA A 215 0.76 19.06 -32.87
N GLU A 216 1.75 19.10 -33.78
CA GLU A 216 1.53 19.51 -35.17
C GLU A 216 0.59 18.56 -35.91
N TYR A 217 0.78 17.26 -35.74
CA TYR A 217 -0.10 16.24 -36.29
C TYR A 217 -1.52 16.37 -35.72
N ASN A 218 -1.67 16.49 -34.41
CA ASN A 218 -2.97 16.64 -33.74
C ASN A 218 -3.71 17.89 -34.26
N TYR A 219 -2.98 18.97 -34.52
CA TYR A 219 -3.54 20.13 -35.21
C TYR A 219 -3.99 19.80 -36.64
N ALA A 220 -3.14 19.16 -37.45
CA ALA A 220 -3.49 18.81 -38.83
C ALA A 220 -4.70 17.87 -38.92
N VAL A 221 -4.76 16.82 -38.09
CA VAL A 221 -5.87 15.85 -38.08
C VAL A 221 -7.17 16.48 -37.58
N SER A 222 -7.11 17.49 -36.70
CA SER A 222 -8.30 18.25 -36.28
C SER A 222 -8.98 18.97 -37.47
N ARG A 223 -8.27 19.23 -38.56
CA ARG A 223 -8.81 19.83 -39.79
C ARG A 223 -9.51 18.83 -40.69
N CYS A 224 -9.40 17.54 -40.37
CA CYS A 224 -9.95 16.43 -41.14
C CYS A 224 -11.30 15.92 -40.61
N GLU A 225 -11.98 16.68 -39.74
CA GLU A 225 -13.22 16.22 -39.07
C GLU A 225 -14.28 15.71 -40.07
N GLY A 226 -14.78 14.51 -39.82
CA GLY A 226 -15.78 13.85 -40.66
C GLY A 226 -15.27 13.37 -42.02
N LYS A 227 -13.95 13.24 -42.21
CA LYS A 227 -13.31 12.69 -43.42
C LYS A 227 -12.52 11.43 -43.10
N GLU A 228 -12.35 10.58 -44.11
CA GLU A 228 -11.39 9.48 -44.07
C GLU A 228 -9.96 10.06 -44.10
N VAL A 229 -9.17 9.80 -43.06
CA VAL A 229 -7.80 10.31 -42.95
C VAL A 229 -6.84 9.32 -43.61
N ILE A 230 -6.02 9.82 -44.53
CA ILE A 230 -4.96 9.06 -45.20
C ILE A 230 -3.64 9.74 -44.89
N LEU A 231 -2.75 9.02 -44.22
CA LEU A 231 -1.42 9.54 -43.93
C LEU A 231 -0.48 9.15 -45.07
N GLU A 232 0.36 10.08 -45.48
CA GLU A 232 1.33 9.88 -46.55
C GLU A 232 2.74 10.03 -45.98
N GLY A 233 3.49 8.93 -45.97
CA GLY A 233 4.87 8.86 -45.55
C GLY A 233 5.82 8.58 -46.72
N TRP A 234 7.11 8.51 -46.40
CA TRP A 234 8.14 8.19 -47.38
C TRP A 234 9.22 7.31 -46.76
N PHE A 235 9.91 6.51 -47.58
CA PHE A 235 11.03 5.68 -47.15
C PHE A 235 12.08 5.58 -48.25
N VAL A 236 13.31 5.23 -47.87
CA VAL A 236 14.37 4.89 -48.82
C VAL A 236 14.18 3.43 -49.26
N PRO A 237 13.97 3.16 -50.56
CA PRO A 237 13.78 1.80 -51.05
C PRO A 237 15.05 0.95 -50.90
N GLU A 238 14.90 -0.37 -50.90
CA GLU A 238 16.02 -1.30 -50.79
C GLU A 238 16.97 -1.20 -52.00
N GLU A 239 18.22 -1.65 -51.81
CA GLU A 239 19.25 -1.58 -52.84
C GLU A 239 18.82 -2.38 -54.09
N GLY A 240 18.60 -1.67 -55.20
CA GLY A 240 18.16 -2.25 -56.48
C GLY A 240 16.74 -1.87 -56.89
N ASP A 241 15.93 -1.34 -55.97
CA ASP A 241 14.60 -0.82 -56.27
C ASP A 241 14.66 0.62 -56.79
N LEU A 242 13.78 0.93 -57.74
CA LEU A 242 13.70 2.28 -58.33
C LEU A 242 12.96 3.22 -57.38
N GLY A 243 13.70 4.17 -56.80
CA GLY A 243 13.11 5.29 -56.07
C GLY A 243 12.44 6.31 -56.99
N GLY A 244 11.39 6.95 -56.48
CA GLY A 244 10.65 7.99 -57.17
C GLY A 244 10.95 9.39 -56.61
N THR A 245 9.98 10.29 -56.81
CA THR A 245 9.98 11.64 -56.24
C THR A 245 8.85 11.74 -55.22
N TYR A 246 9.18 12.06 -53.98
CA TYR A 246 8.21 12.35 -52.93
C TYR A 246 8.10 13.85 -52.72
N TRP A 247 6.91 14.41 -52.90
CA TRP A 247 6.67 15.84 -52.64
C TRP A 247 6.34 16.04 -51.17
N LEU A 248 7.16 16.81 -50.45
CA LEU A 248 6.99 17.07 -49.02
C LEU A 248 5.75 17.92 -48.72
N ASN A 249 5.23 18.66 -49.70
CA ASN A 249 4.03 19.48 -49.54
C ASN A 249 3.09 19.38 -50.75
N PHE A 250 1.83 19.77 -50.56
CA PHE A 250 0.82 19.74 -51.62
C PHE A 250 1.02 20.82 -52.70
N GLN A 251 1.71 21.91 -52.38
CA GLN A 251 2.09 22.93 -53.36
C GLN A 251 3.18 22.48 -54.33
N LYS A 252 3.79 21.30 -54.10
CA LYS A 252 4.89 20.75 -54.90
C LYS A 252 6.06 21.73 -55.05
N GLY A 253 6.38 22.42 -53.96
CA GLY A 253 7.53 23.33 -53.89
C GLY A 253 8.81 22.66 -53.38
N TRP A 254 8.68 21.54 -52.69
CA TRP A 254 9.77 20.81 -52.05
C TRP A 254 9.59 19.30 -52.24
N PHE A 255 10.67 18.60 -52.52
CA PHE A 255 10.64 17.17 -52.79
C PHE A 255 11.93 16.47 -52.37
N LEU A 256 11.84 15.15 -52.25
CA LEU A 256 12.94 14.20 -52.11
C LEU A 256 13.01 13.35 -53.37
N GLU A 257 14.21 13.04 -53.84
CA GLU A 257 14.46 12.12 -54.96
C GLU A 257 15.03 10.81 -54.45
N GLY A 258 14.79 9.73 -55.20
CA GLY A 258 15.30 8.40 -54.86
C GLY A 258 14.56 7.75 -53.68
N VAL A 259 13.35 8.21 -53.36
CA VAL A 259 12.53 7.71 -52.26
C VAL A 259 11.19 7.19 -52.76
N SER A 260 10.56 6.32 -51.97
CA SER A 260 9.24 5.75 -52.24
C SER A 260 8.20 6.36 -51.32
N GLN A 261 6.98 6.53 -51.85
CA GLN A 261 5.81 6.96 -51.08
C GLN A 261 5.08 5.74 -50.50
N ILE A 262 4.53 5.90 -49.30
CA ILE A 262 3.64 4.93 -48.67
C ILE A 262 2.41 5.64 -48.11
N ASP A 263 1.22 5.07 -48.35
CA ASP A 263 -0.03 5.57 -47.79
C ASP A 263 -0.41 4.64 -46.62
N PHE A 264 -0.74 5.23 -45.47
CA PHE A 264 -1.22 4.53 -44.29
C PHE A 264 -2.73 4.75 -44.12
N GLN A 265 -3.43 3.66 -43.86
CA GLN A 265 -4.86 3.62 -43.55
C GLN A 265 -5.05 2.91 -42.21
N ASP A 266 -6.12 3.23 -41.50
CA ASP A 266 -6.54 2.65 -40.21
C ASP A 266 -5.64 2.97 -38.99
N TYR A 267 -4.34 3.18 -39.18
CA TYR A 267 -3.41 3.58 -38.12
C TYR A 267 -3.18 5.09 -38.14
N ILE A 268 -4.00 5.82 -37.37
CA ILE A 268 -4.03 7.29 -37.38
C ILE A 268 -3.87 7.94 -36.00
N TYR A 269 -3.70 7.14 -34.94
CA TYR A 269 -3.62 7.64 -33.57
C TYR A 269 -2.16 7.74 -33.13
N PRO A 270 -1.60 8.96 -32.99
CA PRO A 270 -0.18 9.17 -32.76
C PRO A 270 0.21 8.95 -31.29
N ASN A 271 1.24 8.15 -31.05
CA ASN A 271 1.84 7.97 -29.74
C ASN A 271 3.34 8.15 -29.85
N ILE A 272 3.94 8.83 -28.87
CA ILE A 272 5.40 8.91 -28.80
C ILE A 272 5.87 7.62 -28.18
N VAL A 273 6.81 6.94 -28.81
CA VAL A 273 7.40 5.70 -28.31
C VAL A 273 8.90 5.91 -28.16
N CYS A 274 9.41 5.69 -26.96
CA CYS A 274 10.84 5.86 -26.65
C CYS A 274 11.41 4.58 -26.07
N GLY A 275 12.70 4.38 -26.31
CA GLY A 275 13.44 3.27 -25.74
C GLY A 275 14.84 3.17 -26.32
N ASN A 276 15.40 1.96 -26.32
CA ASN A 276 16.74 1.75 -26.83
C ASN A 276 16.64 1.29 -28.28
N LEU A 277 16.90 2.21 -29.21
CA LEU A 277 16.73 1.99 -30.64
C LEU A 277 18.09 1.97 -31.34
N TYR A 278 18.19 1.14 -32.38
CA TYR A 278 19.41 1.04 -33.16
C TYR A 278 19.54 2.27 -34.06
N ASP A 279 20.59 3.05 -33.83
CA ASP A 279 20.97 4.15 -34.69
C ASP A 279 21.82 3.59 -35.87
N PRO A 280 21.32 3.65 -37.11
CA PRO A 280 22.04 3.14 -38.27
C PRO A 280 23.29 3.96 -38.64
N VAL A 281 23.34 5.24 -38.27
CA VAL A 281 24.47 6.16 -38.49
C VAL A 281 25.59 5.86 -37.51
N LEU A 282 25.26 5.78 -36.22
CA LEU A 282 26.23 5.52 -35.15
C LEU A 282 26.57 4.03 -35.00
N ARG A 283 25.77 3.14 -35.59
CA ARG A 283 25.86 1.68 -35.45
C ARG A 283 25.85 1.23 -33.99
N SER A 284 25.07 1.92 -33.17
CA SER A 284 24.93 1.68 -31.74
C SER A 284 23.46 1.70 -31.35
N ILE A 285 23.11 1.04 -30.26
CA ILE A 285 21.78 1.19 -29.66
C ILE A 285 21.88 2.31 -28.62
N SER A 286 21.06 3.35 -28.77
CA SER A 286 20.97 4.47 -27.84
C SER A 286 19.51 4.85 -27.58
N GLY A 287 19.30 5.66 -26.55
CA GLY A 287 17.99 6.27 -26.29
C GLY A 287 17.53 7.06 -27.52
N HIS A 288 16.32 6.79 -27.98
CA HIS A 288 15.69 7.50 -29.11
C HIS A 288 14.16 7.38 -29.03
N CYS A 289 13.47 8.31 -29.67
CA CYS A 289 12.02 8.41 -29.69
C CYS A 289 11.49 8.49 -31.14
N MET A 290 10.32 7.90 -31.37
CA MET A 290 9.61 7.92 -32.65
C MET A 290 8.12 8.16 -32.43
N ILE A 291 7.38 8.42 -33.51
CA ILE A 291 5.91 8.44 -33.49
C ILE A 291 5.40 7.08 -33.97
N ALA A 292 4.68 6.37 -33.11
CA ALA A 292 3.93 5.17 -33.46
C ALA A 292 2.47 5.52 -33.72
N PHE A 293 2.03 5.34 -34.96
CA PHE A 293 0.62 5.45 -35.31
C PHE A 293 -0.07 4.11 -35.03
N SER A 294 -0.95 4.10 -34.03
CA SER A 294 -1.77 2.95 -33.59
C SER A 294 -3.14 2.93 -34.27
N SER A 295 -3.82 1.78 -34.20
CA SER A 295 -5.15 1.54 -34.77
C SER A 295 -6.30 2.18 -33.99
N SER A 296 -6.09 2.45 -32.69
CA SER A 296 -7.06 3.12 -31.82
C SER A 296 -6.37 4.00 -30.77
N PRO A 297 -7.09 4.91 -30.10
CA PRO A 297 -6.53 5.64 -28.95
C PRO A 297 -6.07 4.68 -27.85
N LEU A 298 -5.00 5.06 -27.14
CA LEU A 298 -4.46 4.32 -26.00
C LEU A 298 -4.88 5.04 -24.70
N GLU A 299 -5.82 4.47 -23.96
CA GLU A 299 -6.36 5.09 -22.72
C GLU A 299 -5.95 4.33 -21.45
N SER A 300 -5.47 3.11 -21.59
CA SER A 300 -5.11 2.20 -20.50
C SER A 300 -3.95 1.29 -20.89
N ILE A 301 -3.38 0.60 -19.90
CA ILE A 301 -2.28 -0.36 -20.13
C ILE A 301 -2.72 -1.49 -21.07
N GLY A 302 -4.00 -1.87 -21.04
CA GLY A 302 -4.54 -2.92 -21.92
C GLY A 302 -4.50 -2.51 -23.39
N ASP A 303 -4.66 -1.22 -23.68
CA ASP A 303 -4.72 -0.72 -25.06
C ASP A 303 -3.35 -0.71 -25.73
N LEU A 304 -2.25 -0.90 -25.00
CA LEU A 304 -0.90 -0.99 -25.58
C LEU A 304 -0.78 -2.10 -26.65
N GLU A 305 -1.68 -3.08 -26.67
CA GLU A 305 -1.74 -4.08 -27.75
C GLU A 305 -2.06 -3.49 -29.13
N GLU A 306 -2.73 -2.34 -29.18
CA GLU A 306 -3.09 -1.59 -30.40
C GLU A 306 -1.87 -0.93 -31.07
N LEU A 307 -0.71 -0.98 -30.40
CA LEU A 307 0.58 -0.64 -30.99
C LEU A 307 1.14 -1.78 -31.86
N ASP A 308 0.60 -3.00 -31.83
CA ASP A 308 1.09 -4.08 -32.67
C ASP A 308 0.93 -3.75 -34.16
N GLY A 309 2.03 -3.79 -34.90
CA GLY A 309 2.05 -3.41 -36.32
C GLY A 309 1.99 -1.90 -36.57
N ALA A 310 1.98 -1.05 -35.54
CA ALA A 310 1.96 0.41 -35.68
C ALA A 310 3.06 0.93 -36.61
N TYR A 311 2.74 1.95 -37.41
CA TYR A 311 3.73 2.58 -38.29
C TYR A 311 4.63 3.51 -37.47
N LEU A 312 5.94 3.26 -37.54
CA LEU A 312 6.96 4.06 -36.86
C LEU A 312 7.47 5.15 -37.80
N ILE A 313 7.32 6.39 -37.38
CA ILE A 313 7.75 7.58 -38.12
C ILE A 313 8.83 8.31 -37.33
N GLU A 314 9.91 8.66 -38.01
CA GLU A 314 10.97 9.52 -37.47
C GLU A 314 10.47 10.97 -37.44
N PRO A 315 10.22 11.57 -36.26
CA PRO A 315 9.71 12.94 -36.17
C PRO A 315 10.66 13.99 -36.77
N GLN A 316 11.97 13.70 -36.80
CA GLN A 316 12.96 14.65 -37.31
C GLN A 316 12.92 14.84 -38.82
N ASP A 317 12.47 13.87 -39.61
CA ASP A 317 12.41 13.99 -41.09
C ASP A 317 11.10 13.48 -41.73
N GLY A 318 10.22 12.90 -40.92
CA GLY A 318 8.94 12.32 -41.33
C GLY A 318 9.09 11.06 -42.18
N SER A 319 10.24 10.38 -42.12
CA SER A 319 10.47 9.10 -42.79
C SER A 319 9.77 7.96 -42.07
N PHE A 320 9.36 6.97 -42.84
CA PHE A 320 8.82 5.71 -42.36
C PHE A 320 9.97 4.76 -42.05
N PHE A 321 10.06 4.36 -40.78
CA PHE A 321 11.12 3.49 -40.28
C PHE A 321 10.76 2.00 -40.42
N GLY A 322 9.49 1.65 -40.25
CA GLY A 322 9.01 0.27 -40.28
C GLY A 322 7.79 0.07 -39.38
N ASN A 323 7.41 -1.19 -39.15
CA ASN A 323 6.27 -1.52 -38.30
C ASN A 323 6.73 -2.04 -36.94
N LEU A 324 6.12 -1.56 -35.86
CA LEU A 324 6.38 -2.06 -34.52
C LEU A 324 6.04 -3.56 -34.41
N ASN A 325 6.87 -4.32 -33.70
CA ASN A 325 6.78 -5.78 -33.54
C ASN A 325 6.89 -6.56 -34.86
N ARG A 326 7.61 -6.03 -35.86
CA ARG A 326 7.87 -6.70 -37.14
C ARG A 326 9.37 -6.68 -37.46
N GLU A 327 9.80 -7.64 -38.27
CA GLU A 327 11.21 -7.75 -38.67
C GLU A 327 11.69 -6.55 -39.51
N ASN A 328 10.79 -5.88 -40.24
CA ASN A 328 11.15 -4.75 -41.11
C ASN A 328 11.63 -3.51 -40.34
N SER A 329 11.18 -3.31 -39.09
CA SER A 329 11.73 -2.28 -38.20
C SER A 329 12.81 -2.84 -37.27
N GLY A 330 12.68 -4.11 -36.85
CA GLY A 330 13.50 -4.66 -35.77
C GLY A 330 13.24 -4.02 -34.40
N VAL A 331 12.16 -3.24 -34.28
CA VAL A 331 11.73 -2.53 -33.07
C VAL A 331 10.54 -3.27 -32.46
N TYR A 332 10.61 -3.51 -31.16
CA TYR A 332 9.60 -4.30 -30.43
C TYR A 332 9.14 -3.56 -29.17
N LEU A 333 7.85 -3.66 -28.85
CA LEU A 333 7.33 -3.22 -27.57
C LEU A 333 7.83 -4.16 -26.46
N LEU A 334 8.37 -3.63 -25.36
CA LEU A 334 8.84 -4.49 -24.27
C LEU A 334 7.72 -5.31 -23.65
N ASP A 335 8.02 -6.58 -23.43
CA ASP A 335 7.26 -7.53 -22.63
C ASP A 335 8.22 -8.37 -21.77
N GLU A 336 7.65 -9.29 -20.97
CA GLU A 336 8.43 -10.20 -20.12
C GLU A 336 9.42 -11.06 -20.93
N GLU A 337 9.03 -11.55 -22.11
CA GLU A 337 9.85 -12.47 -22.91
C GLU A 337 11.06 -11.74 -23.51
N LEU A 338 10.85 -10.58 -24.11
CA LEU A 338 11.88 -9.74 -24.71
C LEU A 338 12.85 -9.18 -23.68
N TRP A 339 12.38 -8.87 -22.46
CA TRP A 339 13.28 -8.45 -21.39
C TRP A 339 14.25 -9.55 -20.96
N VAL A 340 13.80 -10.81 -20.98
CA VAL A 340 14.63 -11.98 -20.61
C VAL A 340 15.53 -12.43 -21.77
N ASP A 341 15.09 -12.28 -23.02
CA ASP A 341 15.87 -12.61 -24.21
C ASP A 341 16.98 -11.57 -24.47
N LYS A 342 18.21 -11.89 -24.05
CA LYS A 342 19.40 -11.03 -24.16
C LYS A 342 19.92 -10.80 -25.59
N ARG A 343 19.13 -11.07 -26.63
CA ARG A 343 19.51 -10.81 -28.02
C ARG A 343 19.21 -9.35 -28.35
N PRO A 344 20.13 -8.63 -29.02
CA PRO A 344 19.93 -7.21 -29.27
C PRO A 344 18.81 -7.02 -30.28
N LYS A 345 17.68 -6.53 -29.78
CA LYS A 345 16.58 -5.97 -30.56
C LYS A 345 16.47 -4.50 -30.17
N SER A 346 15.95 -3.65 -31.04
CA SER A 346 15.51 -2.33 -30.60
C SER A 346 14.21 -2.50 -29.83
N TRP A 347 14.06 -1.79 -28.71
CA TRP A 347 12.87 -1.94 -27.88
C TRP A 347 12.29 -0.62 -27.40
N ILE A 348 10.98 -0.60 -27.24
CA ILE A 348 10.21 0.49 -26.65
C ILE A 348 9.93 0.17 -25.18
N SER A 349 10.35 1.07 -24.29
CA SER A 349 10.12 0.97 -22.84
C SER A 349 9.21 2.07 -22.30
N THR A 350 8.92 3.07 -23.12
CA THR A 350 8.12 4.25 -22.75
C THR A 350 7.14 4.58 -23.87
N VAL A 351 5.89 4.89 -23.52
CA VAL A 351 4.87 5.38 -24.46
C VAL A 351 4.22 6.63 -23.87
N ILE A 352 4.15 7.71 -24.65
CA ILE A 352 3.51 8.97 -24.26
C ILE A 352 2.31 9.21 -25.18
N THR A 353 1.13 9.28 -24.57
CA THR A 353 -0.15 9.48 -25.24
C THR A 353 -0.61 10.93 -25.06
N ASP A 354 -1.85 11.25 -25.44
CA ASP A 354 -2.37 12.60 -25.23
C ASP A 354 -2.60 12.92 -23.76
N LYS A 355 -2.79 11.91 -22.90
CA LYS A 355 -3.23 12.12 -21.51
C LYS A 355 -2.47 11.31 -20.47
N ASP A 356 -1.60 10.41 -20.91
CA ASP A 356 -0.98 9.42 -20.05
C ASP A 356 0.44 9.09 -20.50
N PHE A 357 1.23 8.63 -19.53
CA PHE A 357 2.62 8.25 -19.68
C PHE A 357 2.77 6.81 -19.20
N PHE A 358 3.19 5.93 -20.10
CA PHE A 358 3.38 4.51 -19.85
C PHE A 358 4.86 4.20 -19.76
N LEU A 359 5.24 3.41 -18.75
CA LEU A 359 6.61 2.99 -18.51
C LEU A 359 6.65 1.49 -18.20
N PHE A 360 7.57 0.77 -18.85
CA PHE A 360 7.83 -0.62 -18.53
C PHE A 360 8.69 -0.75 -17.27
N ASP A 361 8.13 -1.35 -16.22
CA ASP A 361 8.86 -1.63 -14.99
C ASP A 361 9.63 -2.95 -15.09
N SER A 362 10.94 -2.84 -15.30
CA SER A 362 11.87 -3.97 -15.35
C SER A 362 11.93 -4.85 -14.09
N LYS A 363 11.46 -4.36 -12.93
CA LYS A 363 11.43 -5.15 -11.69
C LYS A 363 10.23 -6.08 -11.64
N THR A 364 9.08 -5.59 -12.10
CA THR A 364 7.82 -6.36 -12.11
C THR A 364 7.50 -6.97 -13.47
N LEU A 365 8.29 -6.65 -14.50
CA LEU A 365 8.10 -7.07 -15.89
C LEU A 365 6.71 -6.71 -16.42
N SER A 366 6.23 -5.53 -16.04
CA SER A 366 4.88 -5.06 -16.37
C SER A 366 4.88 -3.57 -16.67
N TRP A 367 3.94 -3.16 -17.54
CA TRP A 367 3.69 -1.76 -17.82
C TRP A 367 2.97 -1.09 -16.63
N LYS A 368 3.33 0.17 -16.37
CA LYS A 368 2.70 1.09 -15.43
C LYS A 368 2.35 2.37 -16.17
N SER A 369 1.37 3.11 -15.67
CA SER A 369 1.03 4.42 -16.20
C SER A 369 0.58 5.38 -15.10
N TYR A 370 0.49 6.66 -15.42
CA TYR A 370 -0.02 7.67 -14.50
C TYR A 370 -1.50 7.42 -14.17
N SER A 371 -2.32 7.07 -15.16
CA SER A 371 -3.72 6.69 -14.89
C SER A 371 -3.85 5.46 -13.99
N TYR A 372 -2.96 4.47 -14.15
CA TYR A 372 -2.89 3.31 -13.26
C TYR A 372 -2.58 3.71 -11.81
N PHE A 373 -1.62 4.61 -11.60
CA PHE A 373 -1.26 5.08 -10.27
C PHE A 373 -2.33 5.97 -9.64
N ASP A 374 -2.97 6.88 -10.39
CA ASP A 374 -4.10 7.67 -9.88
C ASP A 374 -5.24 6.76 -9.38
N GLY A 375 -5.60 5.73 -10.15
CA GLY A 375 -6.59 4.74 -9.75
C GLY A 375 -6.18 3.96 -8.48
N ALA A 376 -4.92 3.52 -8.40
CA ALA A 376 -4.40 2.82 -7.22
C ALA A 376 -4.39 3.71 -5.97
N PHE A 377 -4.03 4.99 -6.10
CA PHE A 377 -4.05 5.94 -5.00
C PHE A 377 -5.48 6.27 -4.55
N ALA A 378 -6.42 6.41 -5.48
CA ALA A 378 -7.83 6.59 -5.14
C ALA A 378 -8.38 5.43 -4.29
N GLU A 379 -8.02 4.19 -4.62
CA GLU A 379 -8.40 3.01 -3.81
C GLU A 379 -7.78 3.06 -2.41
N LYS A 380 -6.49 3.39 -2.30
CA LYS A 380 -5.80 3.51 -1.01
C LYS A 380 -6.36 4.62 -0.14
N GLU A 381 -6.65 5.77 -0.74
CA GLU A 381 -7.29 6.90 -0.06
C GLU A 381 -8.65 6.52 0.51
N ALA A 382 -9.47 5.79 -0.27
CA ALA A 382 -10.77 5.30 0.19
C ALA A 382 -10.65 4.30 1.36
N LEU A 383 -9.67 3.38 1.29
CA LEU A 383 -9.40 2.43 2.37
C LEU A 383 -8.94 3.13 3.65
N LEU A 384 -8.03 4.10 3.54
CA LEU A 384 -7.50 4.84 4.69
C LEU A 384 -8.56 5.76 5.31
N SER A 385 -9.39 6.40 4.48
CA SER A 385 -10.48 7.27 4.94
C SER A 385 -11.59 6.51 5.67
N GLY A 386 -11.82 5.24 5.31
CA GLY A 386 -12.78 4.34 5.97
C GLY A 386 -12.32 3.81 7.34
N LEU A 387 -11.08 4.05 7.75
CA LEU A 387 -10.54 3.64 9.05
C LEU A 387 -10.79 4.68 10.17
N ASN A 388 -11.44 5.82 9.86
CA ASN A 388 -11.71 6.91 10.80
C ASN A 388 -13.00 6.78 11.60
#